data_AF-A0A848YDE3-F1
#
_entry.id   AF-A0A848YDE3-F1
#
_cell.length_a   1.000
_cell.length_b   1.000
_cell.length_c   1.000
_cell.angle_alpha   90.00
_cell.angle_beta   90.00
_cell.angle_gamma   90.00
#
_symmetry.space_group_name_H-M   'P 1'
#
loop_
_entity.id
_entity.type
_entity.pdbx_description
1 polymer ?
#
loop_
_entity_poly.entity_id
_entity_poly.type
_entity_poly.pdbx_seq_one_letter_code
_entity_poly.pdbx_strand_id
1 'polypeptide(L)'
;MAKKILIDAAHPEETRVVVMRGNKVEDFDFESAAHKQLRGNIYLAKVTRVEPSLQAAFVDYGGNRHGFLAFSEIHPDYYQIPLADRQALLEEEQEDQKSSADDDDDDDDDLAASAADVPEDPS
;
A
#
# COMPACT_ATOMS: atom_id res chain seq x y z
N MET A 1 20.37 14.67 -15.12
CA MET A 1 21.30 13.85 -14.30
C MET A 1 20.63 12.51 -14.04
N ALA A 2 21.30 11.39 -14.31
CA ALA A 2 20.71 10.06 -14.16
C ALA A 2 20.64 9.63 -12.69
N LYS A 3 19.53 9.00 -12.31
CA LYS A 3 19.34 8.31 -11.03
C LYS A 3 19.98 6.92 -11.14
N LYS A 4 20.80 6.53 -10.17
CA LYS A 4 21.51 5.25 -10.12
C LYS A 4 21.10 4.49 -8.86
N ILE A 5 20.97 3.17 -8.98
CA ILE A 5 20.74 2.27 -7.85
C ILE A 5 22.01 1.41 -7.70
N LEU A 6 22.61 1.41 -6.50
CA LEU A 6 23.75 0.58 -6.14
C LEU A 6 23.29 -0.45 -5.11
N ILE A 7 23.66 -1.72 -5.33
CA ILE A 7 23.30 -2.84 -4.44
C ILE A 7 24.60 -3.49 -3.99
N ASP A 8 24.82 -3.55 -2.68
CA ASP A 8 25.94 -4.26 -2.06
C ASP A 8 25.40 -5.48 -1.30
N ALA A 9 25.83 -6.66 -1.75
CA ALA A 9 25.49 -7.95 -1.17
C ALA A 9 26.75 -8.77 -0.87
N ALA A 10 27.91 -8.11 -0.68
CA ALA A 10 29.16 -8.80 -0.35
C ALA A 10 29.13 -9.42 1.06
N HIS A 11 28.34 -8.84 1.96
CA HIS A 11 28.17 -9.28 3.33
C HIS A 11 26.94 -10.18 3.45
N PRO A 12 27.07 -11.47 3.84
CA PRO A 12 25.92 -12.36 3.96
C PRO A 12 24.96 -11.97 5.10
N GLU A 13 25.43 -11.18 6.07
CA GLU A 13 24.63 -10.68 7.19
C GLU A 13 23.66 -9.56 6.81
N GLU A 14 23.95 -8.81 5.74
CA GLU A 14 23.15 -7.65 5.34
C GLU A 14 23.29 -7.30 3.85
N THR A 15 22.20 -6.87 3.24
CA THR A 15 22.19 -6.30 1.89
C THR A 15 21.90 -4.81 1.98
N ARG A 16 22.67 -3.98 1.29
CA ARG A 16 22.52 -2.52 1.32
C ARG A 16 22.16 -2.01 -0.07
N VAL A 17 21.17 -1.12 -0.15
CA VAL A 17 20.70 -0.51 -1.40
C VAL A 17 20.78 1.00 -1.29
N VAL A 18 21.42 1.64 -2.26
CA VAL A 18 21.61 3.10 -2.30
C VAL A 18 21.07 3.66 -3.60
N VAL A 19 20.24 4.68 -3.48
CA VAL A 19 19.73 5.45 -4.62
C VAL A 19 20.47 6.77 -4.69
N MET A 20 21.17 7.02 -5.79
CA MET A 20 21.99 8.22 -6.00
C MET A 20 21.49 9.05 -7.17
N ARG A 21 21.63 10.37 -7.05
CA ARG A 21 21.51 11.32 -8.17
C ARG A 21 22.83 12.07 -8.32
N GLY A 22 23.59 11.73 -9.37
CA GLY A 22 24.97 12.21 -9.50
C GLY A 22 25.86 11.62 -8.39
N ASN A 23 26.43 12.48 -7.54
CA ASN A 23 27.25 12.10 -6.39
C ASN A 23 26.53 12.28 -5.03
N LYS A 24 25.23 12.60 -5.05
CA LYS A 24 24.42 12.76 -3.84
C LYS A 24 23.58 11.51 -3.61
N VAL A 25 23.60 11.00 -2.38
CA VAL A 25 22.68 9.97 -1.92
C VAL A 25 21.31 10.61 -1.70
N GLU A 26 20.29 10.06 -2.36
CA GLU A 26 18.89 10.43 -2.14
C GLU A 26 18.24 9.51 -1.11
N ASP A 27 18.51 8.20 -1.21
CA ASP A 27 17.91 7.19 -0.35
C ASP A 27 18.90 6.06 -0.04
N PHE A 28 18.79 5.48 1.15
CA PHE A 28 19.62 4.40 1.65
C PHE A 28 18.75 3.44 2.46
N ASP A 29 18.75 2.18 2.07
CA ASP A 29 18.05 1.11 2.78
C ASP A 29 19.00 -0.06 3.00
N PHE A 30 18.74 -0.85 4.04
CA PHE A 30 19.47 -2.09 4.29
C PHE A 30 18.55 -3.16 4.87
N GLU A 31 18.76 -4.39 4.42
CA GLU A 31 18.04 -5.56 4.89
C GLU A 31 18.99 -6.48 5.65
N SER A 32 18.67 -6.80 6.91
CA SER A 32 19.43 -7.78 7.70
C SER A 32 18.90 -9.19 7.44
N ALA A 33 19.82 -10.14 7.27
CA ALA A 33 19.47 -11.55 7.11
C ALA A 33 18.78 -12.16 8.37
N ALA A 34 18.94 -11.53 9.54
CA ALA A 34 18.41 -12.03 10.80
C ALA A 34 16.90 -11.83 10.96
N HIS A 35 16.31 -10.84 10.29
CA HIS A 35 14.90 -10.50 10.45
C HIS A 35 14.23 -10.19 9.11
N LYS A 36 13.70 -11.23 8.47
CA LYS A 36 12.90 -11.06 7.26
C LYS A 36 11.62 -10.30 7.58
N GLN A 37 11.41 -9.17 6.90
CA GLN A 37 10.15 -8.46 6.96
C GLN A 37 9.07 -9.29 6.25
N LEU A 38 8.03 -9.67 6.99
CA LEU A 38 6.89 -10.41 6.44
C LEU A 38 5.74 -9.49 5.99
N ARG A 39 5.79 -8.22 6.36
CA ARG A 39 4.78 -7.21 6.03
C ARG A 39 4.82 -6.91 4.54
N GLY A 40 3.66 -6.94 3.89
CA GLY A 40 3.52 -6.68 2.45
C GLY A 40 3.72 -7.92 1.57
N ASN A 41 4.11 -9.05 2.15
CA ASN A 41 4.25 -10.29 1.40
C ASN A 41 2.88 -10.85 1.01
N ILE A 42 2.81 -11.45 -0.18
CA ILE A 42 1.62 -12.09 -0.72
C ILE A 42 1.82 -13.60 -0.71
N TYR A 43 0.86 -14.34 -0.17
CA TYR A 43 0.91 -15.79 -0.04
C TYR A 43 -0.33 -16.43 -0.65
N LEU A 44 -0.14 -17.60 -1.27
CA LEU A 44 -1.24 -18.54 -1.45
C LEU A 44 -1.44 -19.29 -0.13
N ALA A 45 -2.55 -19.03 0.55
CA ALA A 45 -2.85 -19.56 1.87
C ALA A 45 -4.09 -20.47 1.86
N LYS A 46 -4.23 -21.30 2.89
CA LYS A 46 -5.41 -22.16 3.09
C LYS A 46 -6.17 -21.73 4.34
N VAL A 47 -7.48 -21.58 4.24
CA VAL A 47 -8.34 -21.35 5.42
C VAL A 47 -8.33 -22.61 6.30
N THR A 48 -7.94 -22.45 7.57
CA THR A 48 -7.88 -23.55 8.54
C THR A 48 -9.16 -23.69 9.34
N ARG A 49 -9.75 -22.57 9.75
CA ARG A 49 -11.05 -22.50 10.44
C ARG A 49 -11.70 -21.14 10.25
N VAL A 50 -13.02 -21.11 10.39
CA VAL A 50 -13.84 -19.89 10.39
C VAL A 50 -14.38 -19.69 11.79
N GLU A 51 -14.27 -18.47 12.31
CA GLU A 51 -14.73 -18.07 13.64
C GLU A 51 -15.84 -17.02 13.51
N PRO A 52 -17.13 -17.43 13.49
CA PRO A 52 -18.25 -16.51 13.31
C PRO A 52 -18.32 -15.44 14.39
N SER A 53 -17.96 -15.79 15.64
CA SER A 53 -17.97 -14.86 16.77
C SER A 53 -16.98 -13.71 16.60
N LEU A 54 -15.88 -13.93 15.88
CA LEU A 54 -14.89 -12.90 15.58
C LEU A 54 -15.14 -12.25 14.21
N GLN A 55 -16.13 -12.72 13.45
CA GLN A 55 -16.32 -12.40 12.03
C GLN A 55 -14.99 -12.46 11.27
N ALA A 56 -14.29 -13.59 11.41
CA ALA A 56 -12.95 -13.76 10.86
C ALA A 56 -12.66 -15.22 10.49
N ALA A 57 -11.63 -15.42 9.68
CA ALA A 57 -11.06 -16.71 9.36
C ALA A 57 -9.59 -16.77 9.78
N PHE A 58 -9.15 -17.94 10.22
CA PHE A 58 -7.73 -18.21 10.41
C PHE A 58 -7.17 -18.88 9.16
N VAL A 59 -6.01 -18.42 8.70
CA VAL A 59 -5.36 -18.88 7.47
C VAL A 59 -3.97 -19.45 7.77
N ASP A 60 -3.63 -20.57 7.14
CA ASP A 60 -2.28 -21.08 7.09
C ASP A 60 -1.58 -20.58 5.83
N TYR A 61 -0.59 -19.72 6.02
CA TYR A 61 0.25 -19.15 4.97
C TYR A 61 1.69 -19.69 5.03
N GLY A 62 1.95 -20.76 5.81
CA GLY A 62 3.27 -21.35 5.97
C GLY A 62 4.15 -20.71 7.05
N GLY A 63 3.59 -19.81 7.87
CA GLY A 63 4.26 -19.22 9.02
C GLY A 63 4.14 -20.08 10.29
N ASN A 64 4.88 -19.70 11.34
CA ASN A 64 4.84 -20.39 12.64
C ASN A 64 3.48 -20.27 13.37
N ARG A 65 2.66 -19.28 13.00
CA ARG A 65 1.31 -19.06 13.54
C ARG A 65 0.35 -18.81 12.39
N HIS A 66 -0.90 -19.23 12.56
CA HIS A 66 -1.94 -18.90 11.60
C HIS A 66 -2.16 -17.38 11.53
N GLY A 67 -2.38 -16.90 10.31
CA GLY A 67 -2.80 -15.54 10.05
C GLY A 67 -4.25 -15.35 10.47
N PHE A 68 -4.59 -14.13 10.84
CA PHE A 68 -5.94 -13.70 11.11
C PHE A 68 -6.42 -12.89 9.90
N LEU A 69 -7.58 -13.25 9.35
CA LEU A 69 -8.20 -12.58 8.21
C LEU A 69 -9.61 -12.15 8.62
N ALA A 70 -9.81 -10.84 8.80
CA ALA A 70 -11.13 -10.30 9.14
C ALA A 70 -12.08 -10.43 7.95
N PHE A 71 -13.38 -10.63 8.19
CA PHE A 71 -14.38 -10.78 7.13
C PHE A 71 -14.46 -9.54 6.23
N SER A 72 -14.32 -8.33 6.80
CA SER A 72 -14.30 -7.07 6.04
C SER A 72 -13.10 -6.90 5.12
N GLU A 73 -12.06 -7.72 5.25
CA GLU A 73 -10.85 -7.68 4.42
C GLU A 73 -10.87 -8.75 3.31
N ILE A 74 -11.97 -9.49 3.16
CA ILE A 74 -12.12 -10.53 2.14
C ILE A 74 -12.77 -9.92 0.90
N HIS A 75 -12.07 -9.97 -0.23
CA HIS A 75 -12.60 -9.50 -1.51
C HIS A 75 -13.86 -10.32 -1.93
N PRO A 76 -14.92 -9.68 -2.47
CA PRO A 76 -16.17 -10.35 -2.84
C PRO A 76 -16.02 -11.55 -3.78
N ASP A 77 -14.94 -11.59 -4.57
CA ASP A 77 -14.64 -12.75 -5.44
C ASP A 77 -14.44 -14.07 -4.70
N TYR A 78 -14.09 -14.02 -3.43
CA TYR A 78 -13.95 -15.21 -2.59
C TYR A 78 -15.27 -15.66 -1.96
N TYR A 79 -16.37 -14.88 -2.11
CA TYR A 79 -17.66 -15.25 -1.56
C TYR A 79 -18.32 -16.36 -2.37
N GLN A 80 -18.83 -17.37 -1.66
CA GLN A 80 -19.60 -18.45 -2.27
C GLN A 80 -21.07 -18.02 -2.46
N ILE A 81 -21.27 -17.04 -3.35
CA ILE A 81 -22.59 -16.50 -3.71
C ILE A 81 -22.86 -16.69 -5.21
N PRO A 82 -24.14 -16.68 -5.65
CA PRO A 82 -24.50 -16.66 -7.06
C PRO A 82 -23.80 -15.51 -7.81
N LEU A 83 -23.50 -15.73 -9.09
CA LEU A 83 -22.77 -14.76 -9.91
C LEU A 83 -23.48 -13.41 -10.03
N ALA A 84 -24.82 -13.41 -10.07
CA ALA A 84 -25.61 -12.18 -10.14
C ALA A 84 -25.40 -11.31 -8.90
N ASP A 85 -25.44 -11.92 -7.71
CA ASP A 85 -25.26 -11.21 -6.44
C ASP A 85 -23.82 -10.68 -6.30
N ARG A 86 -22.83 -11.44 -6.82
CA ARG A 86 -21.43 -10.99 -6.84
C ARG A 86 -21.22 -9.78 -7.75
N GLN A 87 -21.83 -9.78 -8.93
CA GLN A 87 -21.70 -8.67 -9.89
C GLN A 87 -22.28 -7.38 -9.31
N ALA A 88 -23.45 -7.45 -8.67
CA ALA A 88 -24.05 -6.30 -8.01
C ALA A 88 -23.12 -5.69 -6.95
N LEU A 89 -22.48 -6.52 -6.11
CA LEU A 89 -21.54 -6.04 -5.09
C LEU A 89 -20.30 -5.38 -5.69
N LEU A 90 -19.75 -5.92 -6.78
CA LEU A 90 -18.58 -5.35 -7.45
C LEU A 90 -18.91 -4.03 -8.16
N GLU A 91 -20.12 -3.91 -8.71
CA GLU A 91 -20.58 -2.67 -9.34
C GLU A 91 -20.77 -1.58 -8.29
N GLU A 92 -21.39 -1.90 -7.15
CA GLU A 92 -21.56 -0.98 -6.01
C GLU A 92 -20.20 -0.49 -5.48
N GLU A 93 -19.23 -1.40 -5.25
CA GLU A 93 -17.87 -1.01 -4.82
C GLU A 93 -17.15 -0.11 -5.83
N GLN A 94 -17.39 -0.30 -7.13
CA GLN A 94 -16.81 0.53 -8.19
C GLN A 94 -17.47 1.91 -8.27
N GLU A 95 -18.78 1.99 -8.05
CA GLU A 95 -19.51 3.26 -8.00
C GLU A 95 -19.07 4.09 -6.79
N ASP A 96 -18.96 3.47 -5.62
CA ASP A 96 -18.44 4.10 -4.40
C ASP A 96 -17.02 4.62 -4.60
N GLN A 97 -16.12 3.80 -5.15
CA GLN A 97 -14.73 4.21 -5.43
C GLN A 97 -14.64 5.37 -6.42
N LYS A 98 -15.50 5.41 -7.45
CA LYS A 98 -15.55 6.53 -8.39
C LYS A 98 -16.06 7.79 -7.73
N SER A 99 -17.15 7.71 -6.96
CA SER A 99 -17.70 8.87 -6.26
C SER A 99 -16.70 9.48 -5.29
N SER A 100 -15.96 8.66 -4.52
CA SER A 100 -14.91 9.15 -3.62
C SER A 100 -13.71 9.77 -4.32
N ALA A 101 -13.41 9.36 -5.56
CA ALA A 101 -12.30 9.92 -6.32
C ALA A 101 -12.64 11.27 -6.96
N ASP A 102 -13.92 11.50 -7.29
CA ASP A 102 -14.39 12.76 -7.86
C ASP A 102 -14.45 13.89 -6.80
N ASP A 103 -14.61 13.58 -5.50
CA ASP A 103 -14.65 14.56 -4.40
C ASP A 103 -13.24 15.08 -3.98
N ASP A 104 -12.16 14.35 -4.27
CA ASP A 104 -10.78 14.72 -3.89
C ASP A 104 -10.10 15.68 -4.90
N ASP A 105 -10.68 15.88 -6.09
CA ASP A 105 -10.14 16.75 -7.16
C ASP A 105 -10.61 18.23 -7.06
N ASP A 106 -11.53 18.57 -6.14
CA ASP A 106 -12.14 19.91 -5.99
C ASP A 106 -11.50 20.78 -4.87
N ASP A 107 -10.41 20.34 -4.22
CA ASP A 107 -9.77 21.06 -3.08
C ASP A 107 -8.42 21.74 -3.43
N ASP A 108 -7.96 21.72 -4.70
CA ASP A 108 -6.61 22.18 -5.11
C ASP A 108 -6.59 23.45 -5.99
N ASP A 109 -7.67 24.23 -6.06
CA ASP A 109 -7.77 25.45 -6.88
C ASP A 109 -7.87 26.80 -6.14
N ASP A 110 -7.85 26.82 -4.79
CA ASP A 110 -8.05 28.06 -4.01
C ASP A 110 -6.80 28.69 -3.32
N LEU A 111 -5.57 28.33 -3.72
CA LEU A 111 -4.32 28.89 -3.14
C LEU A 111 -3.50 29.82 -4.06
N ALA A 112 -3.98 30.17 -5.24
CA ALA A 112 -3.18 30.96 -6.21
C ALA A 112 -3.47 32.48 -6.24
N ALA A 113 -4.35 33.03 -5.40
CA ALA A 113 -4.83 34.42 -5.58
C ALA A 113 -4.33 35.49 -4.57
N SER A 114 -3.42 35.20 -3.64
CA SER A 114 -3.08 36.17 -2.56
C SER A 114 -1.64 36.72 -2.55
N ALA A 115 -0.81 36.47 -3.56
CA ALA A 115 0.62 36.87 -3.56
C ALA A 115 1.01 37.98 -4.56
N ALA A 116 0.12 38.90 -4.89
CA ALA A 116 0.44 40.01 -5.80
C ALA A 116 -0.07 41.38 -5.29
N ASP A 117 0.48 41.86 -4.17
CA ASP A 117 0.66 43.31 -3.96
C ASP A 117 1.71 43.55 -2.86
N VAL A 118 2.97 43.69 -3.25
CA VAL A 118 3.99 44.32 -2.40
C VAL A 118 4.25 45.70 -2.98
N PRO A 119 3.84 46.80 -2.33
CA PRO A 119 4.18 48.13 -2.81
C PRO A 119 5.68 48.38 -2.61
N GLU A 120 6.39 48.66 -3.70
CA GLU A 120 7.73 49.26 -3.67
C GLU A 120 7.62 50.69 -3.12
N ASP A 121 8.24 50.94 -1.98
CA ASP A 121 8.39 52.30 -1.43
C ASP A 121 9.69 52.93 -1.96
N PRO A 122 9.64 54.09 -2.63
CA PRO A 122 10.84 54.80 -3.03
C PRO A 122 11.26 55.84 -1.98
N SER A 123 12.45 55.64 -1.41
CA SER A 123 13.50 56.62 -1.02
C SER A 123 14.09 56.38 0.37
#